data_AF-A0A7K3LGL7-F1
#
_entry.id   AF-A0A7K3LGL7-F1
#
_cell.length_a   1.000
_cell.length_b   1.000
_cell.length_c   1.000
_cell.angle_alpha   90.00
_cell.angle_beta   90.00
_cell.angle_gamma   90.00
#
_symmetry.space_group_name_H-M   'P 1'
#
loop_
_entity.id
_entity.type
_entity.pdbx_description
1 polymer ?
#
loop_
_entity_poly.entity_id
_entity_poly.type
_entity_poly.pdbx_seq_one_letter_code
_entity_poly.pdbx_strand_id
1 'polypeptide(L)'
;MLMLGAGALAAAAPNPLARAIPVPPRAPGDPSQPPSGPADPAAPTAAAKPGGYIWHDEFDGPAGSAPDRSKWTISNHRTPIRRPVGWDRPEYFYQYRDSRQNVFLDGKSNLVIRATRDGNTYFGGLVHGNWRGGIGTTWEARIKLNWQT
;
A
#
# COMPACT_ATOMS: atom_id res chain seq x y z
N MET A 1 18.31 36.27 36.37
CA MET A 1 18.12 35.27 35.29
C MET A 1 16.95 35.71 34.43
N LEU A 2 17.14 35.93 33.13
CA LEU A 2 16.06 36.14 32.15
C LEU A 2 15.96 34.86 31.29
N MET A 3 14.78 34.24 31.21
CA MET A 3 14.50 33.10 30.33
C MET A 3 13.75 33.60 29.10
N LEU A 4 14.31 33.37 27.90
CA LEU A 4 13.64 33.60 26.61
C LEU A 4 12.96 32.29 26.18
N GLY A 5 11.65 32.34 25.89
CA GLY A 5 10.91 31.22 25.29
C GLY A 5 10.28 31.67 23.97
N ALA A 6 10.58 30.96 22.88
CA ALA A 6 9.95 31.16 21.57
C ALA A 6 8.89 30.07 21.35
N GLY A 7 7.64 30.48 21.08
CA GLY A 7 6.54 29.59 20.71
C GLY A 7 6.35 29.56 19.20
N ALA A 8 6.09 28.37 18.63
CA ALA A 8 5.71 28.18 17.23
C ALA A 8 4.19 27.92 17.13
N LEU A 9 3.49 28.71 16.30
CA LEU A 9 2.09 28.46 15.93
C LEU A 9 2.05 27.46 14.76
N ALA A 10 1.26 26.39 14.90
CA ALA A 10 0.88 25.51 13.79
C ALA A 10 -0.49 25.93 13.25
N ALA A 11 -0.58 26.24 11.96
CA ALA A 11 -1.84 26.51 11.27
C ALA A 11 -2.46 25.19 10.79
N ALA A 12 -3.71 24.93 11.15
CA ALA A 12 -4.49 23.78 10.66
C ALA A 12 -5.23 24.15 9.37
N ALA A 13 -5.02 23.38 8.29
CA ALA A 13 -5.77 23.51 7.04
C ALA A 13 -6.92 22.48 6.98
N PRO A 14 -8.07 22.81 6.38
CA PRO A 14 -9.23 21.91 6.31
C PRO A 14 -9.06 20.81 5.26
N ASN A 15 -9.58 19.61 5.55
CA ASN A 15 -9.59 18.47 4.63
C ASN A 15 -10.76 18.56 3.62
N PRO A 16 -10.51 18.50 2.30
CA PRO A 16 -11.58 18.46 1.30
C PRO A 16 -12.21 17.05 1.21
N LEU A 17 -13.54 17.00 1.12
CA LEU A 17 -14.30 15.77 0.84
C LEU A 17 -14.28 15.49 -0.67
N ALA A 18 -13.75 14.32 -1.07
CA ALA A 18 -13.69 13.90 -2.47
C ALA A 18 -15.03 13.30 -2.93
N ARG A 19 -15.69 13.94 -3.89
CA ARG A 19 -16.83 13.37 -4.64
C ARG A 19 -16.35 12.89 -6.00
N ALA A 20 -15.88 11.64 -6.06
CA ALA A 20 -15.52 11.02 -7.33
C ALA A 20 -16.71 10.19 -7.85
N ILE A 21 -17.31 10.63 -8.96
CA ILE A 21 -18.22 9.81 -9.78
C ILE A 21 -17.33 9.11 -10.82
N PRO A 22 -17.25 7.77 -10.85
CA PRO A 22 -16.46 7.06 -11.85
C PRO A 22 -17.09 7.22 -13.23
N VAL A 23 -16.31 7.68 -14.22
CA VAL A 23 -16.69 7.64 -15.64
C VAL A 23 -15.92 6.48 -16.30
N PRO A 24 -16.60 5.58 -17.04
CA PRO A 24 -15.93 4.45 -17.71
C PRO A 24 -15.04 4.91 -18.89
N PRO A 25 -14.03 4.11 -19.29
CA PRO A 25 -13.15 4.44 -20.42
C PRO A 25 -13.92 4.48 -21.75
N ARG A 26 -13.82 5.58 -22.50
CA ARG A 26 -14.49 5.79 -23.80
C ARG A 26 -13.50 5.66 -24.97
N ALA A 27 -13.98 5.13 -26.09
CA ALA A 27 -13.21 4.92 -27.32
C ALA A 27 -12.79 6.24 -28.00
N PRO A 28 -11.67 6.29 -28.74
CA PRO A 28 -11.19 7.50 -29.40
C PRO A 28 -12.10 7.95 -30.56
N GLY A 29 -12.50 9.22 -30.59
CA GLY A 29 -13.11 9.86 -31.77
C GLY A 29 -14.55 10.39 -31.63
N ASP A 30 -15.11 10.51 -30.42
CA ASP A 30 -16.46 11.05 -30.24
C ASP A 30 -16.50 12.58 -30.44
N PRO A 31 -17.30 13.12 -31.39
CA PRO A 31 -17.34 14.56 -31.69
C PRO A 31 -18.07 15.42 -30.65
N SER A 32 -18.66 14.83 -29.60
CA SER A 32 -19.45 15.55 -28.59
C SER A 32 -18.65 16.14 -27.41
N GLN A 33 -17.32 16.16 -27.48
CA GLN A 33 -16.47 16.51 -26.34
C GLN A 33 -16.23 18.04 -26.19
N PRO A 34 -16.62 18.67 -25.07
CA PRO A 34 -16.11 20.00 -24.69
C PRO A 34 -14.63 19.91 -24.27
N PRO A 35 -13.84 21.01 -24.40
CA PRO A 35 -12.39 20.97 -24.19
C PRO A 35 -12.02 20.44 -22.80
N SER A 36 -11.07 19.51 -22.78
CA SER A 36 -10.53 18.91 -21.56
C SER A 36 -9.98 20.00 -20.63
N GLY A 37 -10.53 20.11 -19.42
CA GLY A 37 -9.98 20.95 -18.36
C GLY A 37 -8.59 20.45 -17.92
N PRO A 38 -7.86 21.25 -17.11
CA PRO A 38 -6.50 20.91 -16.67
C PRO A 38 -6.48 19.53 -16.00
N ALA A 39 -5.57 18.66 -16.43
CA ALA A 39 -5.34 17.36 -15.82
C ALA A 39 -4.97 17.51 -14.33
N ASP A 40 -5.48 16.60 -13.50
CA ASP A 40 -5.04 16.48 -12.10
C ASP A 40 -3.51 16.35 -12.03
N PRO A 41 -2.85 16.93 -11.00
CA PRO A 41 -1.41 16.81 -10.84
C PRO A 41 -1.00 15.33 -10.80
N ALA A 42 -0.23 14.92 -11.80
CA ALA A 42 0.39 13.60 -11.82
C ALA A 42 1.18 13.40 -10.51
N ALA A 43 0.98 12.24 -9.88
CA ALA A 43 1.83 11.84 -8.77
C ALA A 43 3.30 11.94 -9.22
N PRO A 44 4.22 12.43 -8.37
CA PRO A 44 5.61 12.56 -8.76
C PRO A 44 6.17 11.19 -9.14
N THR A 45 6.61 11.05 -10.38
CA THR A 45 7.38 9.90 -10.85
C THR A 45 8.69 9.93 -10.08
N ALA A 46 8.94 8.93 -9.23
CA ALA A 46 10.21 8.81 -8.55
C ALA A 46 11.31 8.65 -9.61
N ALA A 47 12.14 9.67 -9.77
CA ALA A 47 13.26 9.64 -10.71
C ALA A 47 14.28 8.59 -10.22
N ALA A 48 14.58 7.61 -11.06
CA ALA A 48 15.56 6.57 -10.76
C ALA A 48 16.93 7.20 -10.47
N LYS A 49 17.55 6.85 -9.33
CA LYS A 49 18.90 7.30 -8.98
C LYS A 49 19.93 6.79 -10.02
N PRO A 50 21.01 7.55 -10.30
CA PRO A 50 22.09 7.09 -11.16
C PRO A 50 22.72 5.81 -10.59
N GLY A 51 22.74 4.73 -11.39
CA GLY A 51 23.17 3.39 -10.97
C GLY A 51 22.09 2.30 -11.07
N GLY A 52 20.82 2.66 -11.28
CA GLY A 52 19.72 1.70 -11.43
C GLY A 52 19.34 0.99 -10.12
N TYR A 53 18.22 0.27 -10.14
CA TYR A 53 17.78 -0.53 -8.99
C TYR A 53 18.44 -1.90 -8.99
N ILE A 54 19.08 -2.27 -7.89
CA ILE A 54 19.59 -3.65 -7.68
C ILE A 54 18.47 -4.66 -7.44
N TRP A 55 17.31 -4.17 -6.99
CA TRP A 55 16.08 -4.92 -6.83
C TRP A 55 14.93 -3.91 -6.74
N HIS A 56 13.80 -4.19 -7.41
CA HIS A 56 12.58 -3.41 -7.31
C HIS A 56 11.36 -4.23 -7.73
N ASP A 57 10.17 -3.80 -7.32
CA ASP A 57 8.91 -4.28 -7.86
C ASP A 57 7.91 -3.13 -7.95
N GLU A 58 7.41 -2.86 -9.14
CA GLU A 58 6.42 -1.81 -9.41
C GLU A 58 4.99 -2.31 -9.16
N PHE A 59 4.80 -3.62 -8.95
CA PHE A 59 3.49 -4.23 -8.70
C PHE A 59 2.49 -4.06 -9.85
N ASP A 60 3.00 -4.05 -11.07
CA ASP A 60 2.19 -4.09 -12.29
C ASP A 60 1.56 -5.47 -12.49
N GLY A 61 0.31 -5.46 -12.94
CA GLY A 61 -0.45 -6.68 -13.24
C GLY A 61 -1.95 -6.44 -13.18
N PRO A 62 -2.76 -7.37 -13.70
CA PRO A 62 -4.21 -7.22 -13.71
C PRO A 62 -4.78 -7.25 -12.28
N ALA A 63 -5.90 -6.55 -12.07
CA ALA A 63 -6.56 -6.51 -10.78
C ALA A 63 -6.94 -7.92 -10.28
N GLY A 64 -6.65 -8.21 -9.01
CA GLY A 64 -6.91 -9.50 -8.37
C GLY A 64 -5.82 -10.56 -8.59
N SER A 65 -4.80 -10.28 -9.39
CA SER A 65 -3.65 -11.17 -9.54
C SER A 65 -2.78 -11.23 -8.28
N ALA A 66 -1.97 -12.27 -8.15
CA ALA A 66 -0.97 -12.37 -7.09
C ALA A 66 0.26 -11.51 -7.42
N PRO A 67 1.00 -11.00 -6.40
CA PRO A 67 2.30 -10.40 -6.62
C PRO A 67 3.28 -11.41 -7.25
N ASP A 68 4.33 -10.89 -7.90
CA ASP A 68 5.34 -11.69 -8.58
C ASP A 68 6.00 -12.71 -7.64
N ARG A 69 5.74 -14.00 -7.88
CA ARG A 69 6.22 -15.11 -7.04
C ARG A 69 7.73 -15.32 -7.13
N SER A 70 8.38 -14.85 -8.19
CA SER A 70 9.83 -14.90 -8.30
C SER A 70 10.49 -13.94 -7.30
N LYS A 71 9.83 -12.81 -7.01
CA LYS A 71 10.30 -11.78 -6.07
C LYS A 71 9.76 -11.97 -4.66
N TRP A 72 8.53 -12.45 -4.52
CA TRP A 72 7.81 -12.49 -3.25
C TRP A 72 7.29 -13.87 -2.89
N THR A 73 7.46 -14.23 -1.63
CA THR A 73 6.72 -15.35 -1.03
C THR A 73 5.63 -14.81 -0.12
N ILE A 74 4.40 -15.27 -0.34
CA ILE A 74 3.22 -14.88 0.43
C ILE A 74 3.10 -15.84 1.61
N SER A 75 3.01 -15.31 2.84
CA SER A 75 2.83 -16.16 4.01
C SER A 75 1.43 -16.75 4.06
N ASN A 76 1.36 -18.05 4.35
CA ASN A 76 0.12 -18.76 4.62
C ASN A 76 -0.06 -19.12 6.10
N HIS A 77 0.82 -18.61 6.98
CA HIS A 77 0.80 -18.92 8.40
C HIS A 77 1.48 -17.82 9.21
N ARG A 78 0.86 -17.38 10.30
CA ARG A 78 1.50 -16.52 11.28
C ARG A 78 1.92 -17.37 12.47
N THR A 79 3.23 -17.39 12.75
CA THR A 79 3.79 -18.18 13.85
C THR A 79 3.18 -17.76 15.20
N PRO A 80 2.60 -18.68 15.98
CA PRO A 80 2.07 -18.36 17.30
C PRO A 80 3.15 -17.87 18.27
N ILE A 81 2.77 -16.98 19.19
CA ILE A 81 3.67 -16.47 20.22
C ILE A 81 3.85 -17.50 21.33
N ARG A 82 5.10 -17.73 21.75
CA ARG A 82 5.41 -18.62 22.88
C ARG A 82 5.00 -17.93 24.19
N ARG A 83 4.18 -18.63 25.01
CA ARG A 83 3.58 -18.12 26.26
C ARG A 83 2.76 -16.84 26.03
N PRO A 84 1.65 -16.93 25.26
CA PRO A 84 0.88 -15.76 24.87
C PRO A 84 0.08 -15.17 26.04
N VAL A 85 -0.01 -13.84 26.08
CA VAL A 85 -0.81 -13.08 27.03
C VAL A 85 -1.61 -12.00 26.29
N GLY A 86 -2.72 -11.54 26.87
CA GLY A 86 -3.55 -10.50 26.25
C GLY A 86 -3.99 -10.84 24.83
N TRP A 87 -3.73 -9.93 23.88
CA TRP A 87 -4.08 -10.04 22.46
C TRP A 87 -3.22 -11.04 21.66
N ASP A 88 -2.15 -11.57 22.24
CA ASP A 88 -1.34 -12.61 21.61
C ASP A 88 -1.92 -14.01 21.77
N ARG A 89 -2.99 -14.15 22.58
CA ARG A 89 -3.67 -15.44 22.76
C ARG A 89 -4.35 -15.88 21.45
N PRO A 90 -4.40 -17.20 21.17
CA PRO A 90 -4.88 -17.72 19.88
C PRO A 90 -6.27 -17.23 19.47
N GLU A 91 -7.16 -16.96 20.43
CA GLU A 91 -8.53 -16.51 20.17
C GLU A 91 -8.61 -15.09 19.59
N TYR A 92 -7.57 -14.29 19.80
CA TYR A 92 -7.46 -12.92 19.30
C TYR A 92 -6.40 -12.75 18.21
N PHE A 93 -5.61 -13.79 17.97
CA PHE A 93 -4.47 -13.74 17.07
C PHE A 93 -4.92 -13.95 15.63
N TYR A 94 -4.85 -12.90 14.81
CA TYR A 94 -5.14 -12.99 13.39
C TYR A 94 -4.11 -13.88 12.66
N GLN A 95 -4.52 -14.48 11.53
CA GLN A 95 -3.67 -15.32 10.69
C GLN A 95 -3.28 -14.64 9.38
N TYR A 96 -2.16 -15.06 8.80
CA TYR A 96 -1.85 -14.80 7.38
C TYR A 96 -2.44 -15.91 6.53
N ARG A 97 -2.90 -15.57 5.33
CA ARG A 97 -3.22 -16.56 4.28
C ARG A 97 -2.78 -16.10 2.91
N ASP A 98 -2.38 -17.06 2.09
CA ASP A 98 -2.13 -16.86 0.66
C ASP A 98 -3.46 -16.86 -0.10
N SER A 99 -4.23 -15.78 0.06
CA SER A 99 -5.52 -15.58 -0.62
C SER A 99 -5.55 -14.23 -1.32
N ARG A 100 -6.20 -14.19 -2.49
CA ARG A 100 -6.44 -12.95 -3.24
C ARG A 100 -7.47 -12.03 -2.57
N GLN A 101 -8.12 -12.50 -1.50
CA GLN A 101 -8.91 -11.63 -0.62
C GLN A 101 -8.03 -10.75 0.29
N ASN A 102 -6.79 -11.16 0.53
CA ASN A 102 -5.87 -10.51 1.48
C ASN A 102 -4.61 -9.95 0.84
N VAL A 103 -4.07 -10.60 -0.20
CA VAL A 103 -2.84 -10.17 -0.90
C VAL A 103 -3.06 -10.26 -2.40
N PHE A 104 -3.15 -9.12 -3.08
CA PHE A 104 -3.43 -9.04 -4.51
C PHE A 104 -2.98 -7.70 -5.11
N LEU A 105 -2.85 -7.63 -6.44
CA LEU A 105 -2.61 -6.40 -7.19
C LEU A 105 -3.92 -5.70 -7.54
N ASP A 106 -3.96 -4.37 -7.48
CA ASP A 106 -5.20 -3.60 -7.73
C ASP A 106 -5.47 -3.27 -9.21
N GLY A 107 -4.56 -3.63 -10.12
CA GLY A 107 -4.64 -3.26 -11.54
C GLY A 107 -4.14 -1.84 -11.85
N LYS A 108 -3.60 -1.14 -10.86
CA LYS A 108 -3.14 0.26 -10.95
C LYS A 108 -1.74 0.44 -10.39
N SER A 109 -0.90 -0.60 -10.54
CA SER A 109 0.50 -0.60 -10.09
C SER A 109 0.63 -0.51 -8.55
N ASN A 110 -0.29 -1.14 -7.81
CA ASN A 110 -0.19 -1.24 -6.35
C ASN A 110 -0.41 -2.66 -5.85
N LEU A 111 0.42 -3.05 -4.88
CA LEU A 111 0.15 -4.17 -4.00
C LEU A 111 -0.89 -3.76 -2.95
N VAL A 112 -1.93 -4.58 -2.80
CA VAL A 112 -2.92 -4.45 -1.74
C VAL A 112 -2.73 -5.57 -0.73
N ILE A 113 -2.48 -5.17 0.53
CA ILE A 113 -2.56 -6.04 1.70
C ILE A 113 -3.79 -5.64 2.48
N ARG A 114 -4.82 -6.50 2.47
CA ARG A 114 -6.14 -6.24 3.03
C ARG A 114 -6.38 -7.09 4.27
N ALA A 115 -6.79 -6.44 5.35
CA ALA A 115 -7.37 -7.11 6.51
C ALA A 115 -8.83 -7.48 6.21
N THR A 116 -9.20 -8.73 6.49
CA THR A 116 -10.56 -9.24 6.32
C THR A 116 -10.97 -10.02 7.55
N ARG A 117 -12.27 -10.06 7.84
CA ARG A 117 -12.83 -10.97 8.84
C ARG A 117 -13.64 -12.04 8.12
N ASP A 118 -13.48 -13.28 8.56
CA ASP A 118 -14.18 -14.44 8.03
C ASP A 118 -14.62 -15.30 9.22
N GLY A 119 -15.93 -15.29 9.49
CA GLY A 119 -16.50 -15.75 10.75
C GLY A 119 -15.91 -15.02 11.97
N ASN A 120 -15.37 -15.78 12.91
CA ASN A 120 -14.71 -15.24 14.11
C ASN A 120 -13.20 -15.07 13.94
N THR A 121 -12.65 -15.37 12.76
CA THR A 121 -11.20 -15.26 12.51
C THR A 121 -10.89 -14.02 11.71
N TYR A 122 -9.79 -13.36 12.07
CA TYR A 122 -9.24 -12.24 11.33
C TYR A 122 -8.08 -12.72 10.47
N PHE A 123 -8.03 -12.23 9.23
CA PHE A 123 -6.98 -12.54 8.28
C PHE A 123 -6.32 -11.27 7.78
N GLY A 124 -5.00 -11.29 7.76
CA GLY A 124 -4.17 -10.27 7.10
C GLY A 124 -3.38 -10.88 5.96
N GLY A 125 -2.41 -10.11 5.47
CA GLY A 125 -1.44 -10.57 4.48
C GLY A 125 -0.02 -10.20 4.89
N LEU A 126 0.93 -11.01 4.44
CA LEU A 126 2.36 -10.75 4.55
C LEU A 126 3.03 -11.26 3.28
N VAL A 127 3.86 -10.42 2.67
CA VAL A 127 4.80 -10.80 1.62
C VAL A 127 6.22 -10.63 2.15
N HIS A 128 7.10 -11.56 1.84
CA HIS A 128 8.53 -11.41 2.11
C HIS A 128 9.33 -11.54 0.81
N GLY A 129 10.34 -10.68 0.66
CA GLY A 129 11.22 -10.71 -0.50
C GLY A 129 12.08 -11.97 -0.50
N ASN A 130 12.18 -12.63 -1.66
CA ASN A 130 13.05 -13.78 -1.86
C ASN A 130 14.52 -13.36 -2.01
N TRP A 131 14.75 -12.09 -2.39
CA TRP A 131 16.08 -11.50 -2.52
C TRP A 131 16.57 -10.90 -1.19
N ARG A 132 17.89 -10.89 -1.00
CA ARG A 132 18.55 -10.32 0.18
C ARG A 132 19.58 -9.29 -0.28
N GLY A 133 19.55 -8.11 0.33
CA GLY A 133 20.57 -7.08 0.10
C GLY A 133 21.57 -7.03 1.24
N GLY A 134 22.81 -6.68 0.91
CA GLY A 134 23.90 -6.48 1.86
C GLY A 134 23.92 -5.08 2.47
N ILE A 135 24.97 -4.77 3.22
CA ILE A 135 25.25 -3.42 3.71
C ILE A 135 25.58 -2.48 2.53
N GLY A 136 25.37 -1.17 2.74
CA GLY A 136 25.67 -0.15 1.72
C GLY A 136 24.59 0.01 0.65
N THR A 137 23.41 -0.57 0.83
CA THR A 137 22.26 -0.40 -0.06
C THR A 137 21.25 0.60 0.51
N THR A 138 20.49 1.26 -0.36
CA THR A 138 19.34 2.10 0.01
C THR A 138 18.05 1.35 -0.28
N TRP A 139 17.07 1.45 0.62
CA TRP A 139 15.77 0.80 0.51
C TRP A 139 14.66 1.85 0.61
N GLU A 140 13.70 1.78 -0.29
CA GLU A 140 12.57 2.70 -0.32
C GLU A 140 11.30 1.93 -0.67
N ALA A 141 10.17 2.35 -0.09
CA ALA A 141 8.85 1.87 -0.46
C ALA A 141 7.86 3.02 -0.37
N ARG A 142 6.97 3.13 -1.35
CA ARG A 142 5.87 4.09 -1.35
C ARG A 142 4.61 3.42 -0.83
N ILE A 143 4.14 3.82 0.36
CA ILE A 143 3.04 3.13 1.05
C ILE A 143 1.91 4.11 1.34
N LYS A 144 0.67 3.72 1.00
CA LYS A 144 -0.56 4.39 1.45
C LYS A 144 -1.27 3.53 2.49
N LEU A 145 -1.37 4.02 3.71
CA LEU A 145 -2.03 3.33 4.82
C LEU A 145 -3.52 3.73 4.87
N ASN A 146 -4.37 2.92 4.23
CA ASN A 146 -5.83 3.08 4.28
C ASN A 146 -6.44 2.12 5.30
N TRP A 147 -6.59 2.56 6.55
CA TRP A 147 -7.14 1.75 7.65
C TRP A 147 -8.25 2.47 8.42
N GLN A 148 -8.67 3.65 7.97
CA GLN A 148 -9.79 4.38 8.56
C GLN A 148 -11.10 3.91 7.94
N THR A 149 -12.07 3.63 8.81
CA THR A 149 -13.50 3.44 8.51
C THR A 149 -14.18 4.75 8.18
#